data_AF-A0A803N1N8-F1
#
_entry.id   AF-A0A803N1N8-F1
#
_cell.length_a   1.000
_cell.length_b   1.000
_cell.length_c   1.000
_cell.angle_alpha   90.00
_cell.angle_beta   90.00
_cell.angle_gamma   90.00
#
_symmetry.space_group_name_H-M   'P 1'
#
loop_
_entity.id
_entity.type
_entity.pdbx_description
1 polymer ?
#
loop_
_entity_poly.entity_id
_entity_poly.type
_entity_poly.pdbx_seq_one_letter_code
_entity_poly.pdbx_strand_id
1 'polypeptide(L)'
;MTPPLTPPHSVFLAYCGRMVSAISNVEVVWCQEEPMNMGAYSYISPHLCPHLSTIVFADDIEYVGRVPSAATATGFSKGQTELL
;
A
#
# COMPACT_ATOMS: atom_id res chain seq x y z
N MET A 1 3.33 -22.80 5.17
CA MET A 1 1.86 -22.88 5.01
C MET A 1 1.33 -21.50 5.31
N THR A 2 0.89 -20.74 4.30
CA THR A 2 0.20 -19.47 4.52
C THR A 2 -1.14 -19.77 5.20
N PRO A 3 -1.53 -19.02 6.24
CA PRO A 3 -2.84 -19.21 6.86
C PRO A 3 -3.94 -18.98 5.83
N PRO A 4 -5.09 -19.66 5.94
CA PRO A 4 -6.20 -19.45 5.02
C PRO A 4 -6.66 -17.99 5.10
N LEU A 5 -6.75 -17.35 3.94
CA LEU A 5 -7.28 -15.99 3.79
C LEU A 5 -8.68 -15.89 4.40
N THR A 6 -8.79 -15.18 5.51
CA THR A 6 -10.09 -14.84 6.09
C THR A 6 -10.70 -13.65 5.33
N PRO A 7 -12.03 -13.60 5.14
CA PRO A 7 -12.68 -12.37 4.66
C PRO A 7 -12.32 -11.24 5.65
N PRO A 8 -11.93 -10.02 5.23
CA PRO A 8 -12.10 -9.36 3.92
C PRO A 8 -10.93 -9.49 2.91
N HIS A 9 -9.84 -10.18 3.26
CA HIS A 9 -8.61 -10.16 2.46
C HIS A 9 -8.76 -10.93 1.14
N SER A 10 -9.51 -12.03 1.13
CA SER A 10 -9.79 -12.83 -0.07
C SER A 10 -10.61 -12.06 -1.12
N VAL A 11 -11.51 -11.19 -0.67
CA VAL A 11 -12.35 -10.35 -1.55
C VAL A 11 -11.50 -9.29 -2.25
N PHE A 12 -10.58 -8.66 -1.50
CA PHE A 12 -9.65 -7.68 -2.04
C PHE A 12 -8.79 -8.27 -3.16
N LEU A 13 -8.18 -9.44 -2.92
CA LEU A 13 -7.32 -10.10 -3.92
C LEU A 13 -8.09 -10.53 -5.16
N ALA A 14 -9.31 -11.06 -5.00
CA ALA A 14 -10.15 -11.43 -6.15
C ALA A 14 -10.55 -10.21 -6.99
N TYR A 15 -10.60 -9.02 -6.40
CA TYR A 15 -10.83 -7.77 -7.11
C TYR A 15 -9.56 -7.29 -7.81
N CYS A 16 -8.43 -7.21 -7.09
CA CYS A 16 -7.13 -6.84 -7.66
C CYS A 16 -6.71 -7.77 -8.80
N GLY A 17 -6.84 -9.08 -8.64
CA GLY A 17 -6.52 -10.07 -9.68
C GLY A 17 -7.34 -9.88 -10.95
N ARG A 18 -8.59 -9.43 -10.85
CA ARG A 18 -9.42 -9.10 -12.03
C ARG A 18 -8.97 -7.83 -12.74
N MET A 19 -8.47 -6.84 -12.01
CA MET A 19 -7.95 -5.61 -12.62
C MET A 19 -6.59 -5.85 -13.27
N VAL A 20 -5.72 -6.59 -12.60
CA VAL A 20 -4.38 -6.94 -13.09
C VAL A 20 -4.46 -7.85 -14.30
N SER A 21 -5.37 -8.84 -14.35
CA SER A 21 -5.46 -9.75 -15.50
C SER A 21 -5.80 -9.08 -16.83
N ALA A 22 -6.38 -7.88 -16.79
CA ALA A 22 -6.68 -7.08 -17.97
C ALA A 22 -5.45 -6.30 -18.50
N ILE A 23 -4.34 -6.24 -17.74
CA ILE A 23 -3.18 -5.39 -18.02
C ILE A 23 -1.91 -6.26 -17.95
N SER A 24 -1.05 -6.18 -18.97
CA SER A 24 0.24 -6.88 -18.94
C SER A 24 1.29 -6.05 -18.19
N ASN A 25 2.15 -6.71 -17.39
CA ASN A 25 3.25 -6.09 -16.63
C ASN A 25 2.79 -4.97 -15.67
N VAL A 26 2.01 -5.32 -14.65
CA VAL A 26 1.49 -4.36 -13.67
C VAL A 26 2.41 -4.27 -12.46
N GLU A 27 2.74 -3.04 -12.09
CA GLU A 27 3.34 -2.70 -10.80
C GLU A 27 2.26 -2.18 -9.84
N VAL A 28 2.41 -2.51 -8.55
CA VAL A 28 1.44 -2.12 -7.50
C VAL A 28 2.16 -1.29 -6.46
N VAL A 29 1.63 -0.10 -6.19
CA VAL A 29 2.15 0.84 -5.19
C VAL A 29 1.08 1.17 -4.15
N TRP A 30 1.49 1.44 -2.91
CA TRP A 30 0.63 1.89 -1.82
C TRP A 30 0.66 3.40 -1.71
N CYS A 31 -0.46 4.04 -2.04
CA CYS A 31 -0.62 5.48 -1.91
C CYS A 31 -1.36 5.84 -0.62
N GLN A 32 -0.80 6.74 0.21
CA GLN A 32 -1.52 7.34 1.33
C GLN A 32 -1.11 8.81 1.56
N GLU A 33 -2.00 9.58 2.18
CA GLU A 33 -1.78 11.01 2.44
C GLU A 33 -0.86 11.23 3.65
N GLU A 34 -1.00 10.38 4.68
CA GLU A 34 -0.24 10.44 5.91
C GLU A 34 1.23 10.06 5.69
N PRO A 35 2.18 10.63 6.47
CA PRO A 35 3.59 10.21 6.46
C PRO A 35 3.77 8.70 6.53
N MET A 36 4.78 8.12 5.86
CA MET A 36 5.00 6.67 5.81
C MET A 36 5.06 5.97 7.18
N ASN A 37 5.60 6.63 8.20
CA ASN A 37 5.67 6.13 9.58
C ASN A 37 4.36 6.34 10.38
N MET A 38 3.37 6.96 9.75
CA MET A 38 2.02 7.19 10.25
C MET A 38 1.03 6.53 9.28
N GLY A 39 -0.22 6.33 9.69
CA GLY A 39 -1.21 5.65 8.85
C GLY A 39 -1.01 4.13 8.77
N ALA A 40 -1.49 3.53 7.67
CA ALA A 40 -1.71 2.08 7.59
C ALA A 40 -0.58 1.30 6.91
N TYR A 41 0.34 1.98 6.21
CA TYR A 41 1.41 1.32 5.43
C TYR A 41 2.18 0.26 6.23
N SER A 42 2.69 0.61 7.40
CA SER A 42 3.48 -0.30 8.26
C SER A 42 2.70 -1.53 8.74
N TYR A 43 1.38 -1.40 8.88
CA TYR A 43 0.51 -2.52 9.25
C TYR A 43 0.18 -3.38 8.02
N ILE A 44 -0.17 -2.75 6.90
CA ILE A 44 -0.71 -3.45 5.73
C ILE A 44 0.37 -4.14 4.92
N SER A 45 1.57 -3.55 4.78
CA SER A 45 2.67 -4.07 3.95
C SER A 45 2.99 -5.56 4.23
N PRO A 46 3.26 -6.00 5.47
CA PRO A 46 3.59 -7.41 5.74
C PRO A 46 2.42 -8.37 5.54
N HIS A 47 1.18 -7.87 5.57
CA HIS A 47 -0.01 -8.68 5.36
C HIS A 47 -0.43 -8.74 3.90
N LEU A 48 -0.18 -7.69 3.12
CA LEU A 48 -0.64 -7.58 1.75
C LEU A 48 0.39 -8.13 0.76
N CYS A 49 1.69 -7.95 1.01
CA CYS A 49 2.77 -8.40 0.14
C CYS A 49 2.71 -9.93 -0.19
N PRO A 50 2.57 -10.85 0.80
CA PRO A 50 2.50 -12.29 0.52
C PRO A 50 1.31 -12.70 -0.34
N HIS A 51 0.28 -11.87 -0.39
CA HIS A 51 -0.91 -12.13 -1.18
C HIS A 51 -0.83 -11.49 -2.57
N LEU A 52 -0.27 -10.28 -2.68
CA LEU A 52 -0.02 -9.64 -3.97
C LEU A 52 1.00 -10.40 -4.81
N SER A 53 1.99 -11.05 -4.18
CA SER A 53 2.97 -11.89 -4.88
C SER A 53 2.34 -13.09 -5.62
N THR A 54 1.08 -13.42 -5.32
CA THR A 54 0.32 -14.46 -6.05
C THR A 54 -0.30 -13.97 -7.35
N ILE A 55 -0.41 -12.64 -7.55
CA ILE A 55 -1.06 -12.01 -8.71
C ILE A 55 -0.12 -11.10 -9.52
N VAL A 56 0.93 -10.55 -8.90
CA VAL A 56 1.96 -9.72 -9.53
C VAL A 56 3.34 -10.10 -9.00
N PHE A 57 4.40 -9.86 -9.78
CA PHE A 57 5.77 -9.99 -9.28
C PHE A 57 6.11 -8.78 -8.41
N ALA A 58 5.89 -8.91 -7.10
CA ALA A 58 6.23 -7.89 -6.12
C ALA A 58 6.85 -8.57 -4.88
N ASP A 59 8.12 -8.28 -4.60
CA ASP A 59 8.81 -8.68 -3.38
C ASP A 59 8.48 -7.75 -2.19
N ASP A 60 8.10 -6.50 -2.49
CA ASP A 60 7.60 -5.51 -1.53
C ASP A 60 6.62 -4.55 -2.23
N ILE A 61 5.82 -3.82 -1.46
CA ILE A 61 4.89 -2.81 -1.95
C ILE A 61 5.55 -1.45 -1.80
N GLU A 62 5.83 -0.77 -2.92
CA GLU A 62 6.42 0.56 -2.85
C GLU A 62 5.44 1.57 -2.25
N TYR A 63 5.95 2.43 -1.36
CA TYR A 63 5.18 3.50 -0.73
C TYR A 63 5.26 4.78 -1.54
N VAL A 64 4.10 5.37 -1.85
CA VAL A 64 3.98 6.70 -2.47
C VAL A 64 3.17 7.60 -1.54
N GLY A 65 3.80 8.63 -1.00
CA GLY A 65 3.14 9.55 -0.07
C GLY A 65 4.14 10.43 0.66
N ARG A 66 3.74 10.99 1.80
CA ARG A 66 4.60 11.87 2.59
C ARG A 66 5.77 11.11 3.21
N VAL A 67 6.96 11.71 3.15
CA VAL A 67 8.14 11.19 3.87
C VAL A 67 7.86 11.08 5.37
N PRO A 68 8.51 10.14 6.08
CA PRO A 68 8.35 9.98 7.52
C PRO A 68 8.49 11.30 8.28
N SER A 69 7.54 11.60 9.17
CA SER A 69 7.54 12.80 10.00
C SER A 69 7.17 12.42 11.44
N ALA A 70 7.82 13.05 12.42
CA ALA A 70 7.49 12.87 13.84
C ALA A 70 6.17 13.57 14.23
N ALA A 71 5.69 14.52 13.43
CA ALA A 71 4.44 15.24 13.64
C ALA A 71 3.43 14.90 12.54
N THR A 72 2.20 14.55 12.94
CA THR A 72 1.10 14.12 12.04
C THR A 72 0.59 15.24 11.16
N ALA A 73 0.69 16.48 11.64
CA ALA A 73 0.44 17.69 10.88
C ALA A 73 1.39 18.78 11.41
N THR A 74 2.25 19.31 10.57
CA THR A 74 2.98 20.53 10.91
C THR A 74 1.96 21.67 10.98
N GLY A 75 1.72 22.26 12.16
CA GLY A 75 0.82 23.40 12.36
C GLY A 75 1.27 24.72 11.69
N PHE A 76 2.12 24.62 10.66
CA PHE A 76 2.57 25.74 9.83
C PHE A 76 1.86 25.64 8.48
N SER A 77 0.99 26.61 8.22
CA SER A 77 0.25 26.80 6.97
C SER A 77 1.12 26.98 5.70
N LYS A 78 2.45 26.94 5.83
CA LYS A 78 3.42 27.00 4.73
C LYS A 78 4.15 25.67 4.44
N GLY A 79 4.00 24.66 5.29
CA GLY A 79 4.73 23.38 5.15
C GLY A 79 3.98 22.29 4.38
N GLN A 80 2.71 22.52 4.05
CA GLN A 80 1.81 21.52 3.49
C GLN A 80 1.73 21.59 1.94
N THR A 81 2.71 22.21 1.28
CA THR A 81 2.66 22.55 -0.16
C THR A 81 3.84 21.99 -0.98
N GLU A 82 4.76 21.23 -0.39
CA GLU A 82 5.78 20.51 -1.16
C GLU A 82 5.61 19.03 -0.93
N LEU A 83 5.81 18.22 -1.98
CA LEU A 83 5.72 16.76 -2.05
C LEU A 83 4.35 16.19 -2.45
N LEU A 84 3.84 16.62 -3.61
CA LEU A 84 3.09 15.76 -4.54
C LEU A 84 3.82 15.76 -5.89
#